data_AF-A0A2J7PZ44-F1
#
_entry.id   AF-A0A2J7PZ44-F1
#
_cell.length_a   1.000
_cell.length_b   1.000
_cell.length_c   1.000
_cell.angle_alpha   90.00
_cell.angle_beta   90.00
_cell.angle_gamma   90.00
#
_symmetry.space_group_name_H-M   'P 1'
#
loop_
_entity.id
_entity.type
_entity.pdbx_description
1 polymer ?
#
loop_
_entity_poly.entity_id
_entity_poly.type
_entity_poly.pdbx_seq_one_letter_code
_entity_poly.pdbx_strand_id
1 'polypeptide(L)'
;MSLLYRFAKLQDRANTHVFTFVVTKSVTRDLERDVTSKEFACGYHKWAITFSRTDKVLGVYLVWKSPSDGMRVYVDFTFTLLNREHFSVNEAFTGKQVKFTYDSPAQGNRNYIPVSDLYARNFTDTNGEFQLELTMGNLRTVYDTEFSVPQSIFGTKSGAQKFESSYFTFGGFDWNVALYPHGTKDLALHGLDGRGSIPGRGKRFSLFHRVQAGSEAYPASYPISTRGSFPGGSGDGRVSVYLNRLTGFDHQCRVRYNIVLGENDRRLDSGIMDDVSDTDGKGYGWHPRTRFNDLVYKGVVRLHLEMMVANTLSEVAVTSMVLPTPVVAQCYDRDKQAWTIKSDCHSETVRLHMVYKDIHNVARNHLRYVCWTAYLMRLHGKSGHMEPVALPGAPFSHYYSQEASDEGIIMETDIAVKENEELHNVYSSPNIIRMIKSRRMRWEGHVARMGRRGMHMREPGCPYLTDKGQLRVQVEWGECYLLFQATYHKYDDVCRIHNYQMRREIGVLQAENYGLERQLFSYQKSIAYAHSRGTYSDDPATPDGRCEDDDDGPYFEEPAYSLGDRSLSTDTEYA
;
A
#
# COMPACT_ATOMS: atom_id res chain seq x y z
N MET A 1 5.44 -29.56 -3.37
CA MET A 1 4.94 -28.40 -2.62
C MET A 1 5.82 -27.20 -2.94
N SER A 2 5.24 -26.00 -2.86
CA SER A 2 5.96 -24.73 -2.90
C SER A 2 5.74 -24.03 -1.57
N LEU A 3 6.83 -23.79 -0.83
CA LEU A 3 6.80 -23.28 0.53
C LEU A 3 7.37 -21.87 0.55
N LEU A 4 6.58 -20.89 1.00
CA LEU A 4 7.05 -19.52 1.18
C LEU A 4 8.14 -19.52 2.25
N TYR A 5 9.39 -19.36 1.82
CA TYR A 5 10.56 -19.46 2.66
C TYR A 5 10.91 -18.11 3.27
N ARG A 6 10.90 -17.04 2.46
CA ARG A 6 11.32 -15.70 2.89
C ARG A 6 10.51 -14.61 2.22
N PHE A 7 10.53 -13.45 2.86
CA PHE A 7 9.86 -12.24 2.43
C PHE A 7 10.78 -11.05 2.66
N ALA A 8 10.75 -10.08 1.74
CA ALA A 8 11.33 -8.76 1.93
C ALA A 8 10.44 -7.70 1.29
N LYS A 9 10.33 -6.55 1.95
CA LYS A 9 9.62 -5.37 1.44
C LYS A 9 10.63 -4.26 1.18
N LEU A 10 10.58 -3.68 -0.02
CA LEU A 10 11.45 -2.58 -0.41
C LEU A 10 10.68 -1.27 -0.30
N GLN A 11 11.30 -0.26 0.28
CA GLN A 11 10.73 1.09 0.39
C GLN A 11 10.99 1.90 -0.89
N ASP A 12 10.60 1.34 -2.03
CA ASP A 12 10.68 2.02 -3.32
C ASP A 12 9.32 2.59 -3.74
N ARG A 13 9.29 3.36 -4.85
CA ARG A 13 8.05 3.96 -5.36
C ARG A 13 7.01 2.93 -5.78
N ALA A 14 7.44 1.71 -6.11
CA ALA A 14 6.58 0.63 -6.53
C ALA A 14 6.00 -0.18 -5.36
N ASN A 15 6.44 0.11 -4.13
CA ASN A 15 6.13 -0.67 -2.94
C ASN A 15 6.43 -2.16 -3.18
N THR A 16 7.65 -2.46 -3.63
CA THR A 16 8.03 -3.77 -4.12
C THR A 16 8.09 -4.80 -2.98
N HIS A 17 7.50 -5.97 -3.23
CA HIS A 17 7.51 -7.15 -2.36
C HIS A 17 8.28 -8.27 -3.06
N VAL A 18 9.21 -8.88 -2.34
CA VAL A 18 10.01 -10.01 -2.85
C VAL A 18 9.71 -11.22 -1.98
N PHE A 19 9.16 -12.25 -2.62
CA PHE A 19 8.82 -13.53 -1.99
C PHE A 19 9.76 -14.61 -2.52
N THR A 20 10.39 -15.36 -1.63
CA THR A 20 11.24 -16.50 -2.01
C THR A 20 10.57 -17.79 -1.58
N PHE A 21 10.46 -18.74 -2.51
CA PHE A 21 9.86 -20.04 -2.31
C PHE A 21 10.90 -21.13 -2.45
N VAL A 22 10.84 -22.13 -1.56
CA VAL A 22 11.50 -23.42 -1.76
C VAL A 22 10.49 -24.36 -2.41
N VAL A 23 10.85 -24.85 -3.58
CA VAL A 23 9.99 -25.70 -4.42
C VAL A 23 10.55 -27.11 -4.40
N THR A 24 9.78 -28.05 -3.86
CA THR A 24 10.22 -29.44 -3.70
C THR A 24 10.16 -30.20 -5.03
N LYS A 25 10.94 -31.28 -5.17
CA LYS A 25 10.93 -32.20 -6.33
C LYS A 25 9.56 -32.76 -6.74
N SER A 26 8.52 -32.66 -5.91
CA SER A 26 7.19 -33.13 -6.31
C SER A 26 6.67 -32.39 -7.55
N VAL A 27 7.06 -31.12 -7.73
CA VAL A 27 6.68 -30.29 -8.87
C VAL A 27 7.20 -30.84 -10.19
N THR A 28 8.38 -31.47 -10.17
CA THR A 28 9.02 -32.03 -11.36
C THR A 28 8.84 -33.54 -11.48
N ARG A 29 8.09 -34.18 -10.58
CA ARG A 29 7.83 -35.64 -10.62
C ARG A 29 6.40 -35.98 -11.01
N ASP A 30 5.42 -35.25 -10.48
CA ASP A 30 4.00 -35.48 -10.77
C ASP A 30 3.62 -34.81 -12.09
N LEU A 31 3.07 -35.56 -13.06
CA LEU A 31 2.52 -35.02 -14.32
C LEU A 31 1.01 -34.78 -14.22
N GLU A 32 0.32 -35.46 -13.29
CA GLU A 32 -1.14 -35.51 -13.28
C GLU A 32 -1.75 -34.37 -12.47
N ARG A 33 -0.94 -33.68 -11.67
CA ARG A 33 -1.41 -32.64 -10.76
C ARG A 33 -0.51 -31.42 -10.76
N ASP A 34 -1.13 -30.27 -11.03
CA ASP A 34 -0.53 -28.98 -10.77
C ASP A 34 -0.24 -28.84 -9.26
N VAL A 35 0.91 -28.26 -8.94
CA VAL A 35 1.30 -27.99 -7.56
C VAL A 35 1.06 -26.51 -7.27
N THR A 36 0.26 -26.23 -6.25
CA THR A 36 -0.01 -24.85 -5.81
C THR A 36 0.62 -24.58 -4.45
N SER A 37 1.16 -23.37 -4.25
CA SER A 37 1.65 -22.91 -2.96
C SER A 37 0.50 -22.72 -1.96
N LYS A 38 0.82 -22.54 -0.67
CA LYS A 38 -0.13 -21.91 0.25
C LYS A 38 -0.42 -20.48 -0.20
N GLU A 39 -1.59 -19.98 0.15
CA GLU A 39 -1.97 -18.59 -0.13
C GLU A 39 -1.08 -17.63 0.66
N PHE A 40 -0.71 -16.52 0.04
CA PHE A 40 -0.01 -15.41 0.67
C PHE A 40 -0.70 -14.10 0.31
N ALA A 41 -0.61 -13.10 1.19
CA ALA A 41 -1.20 -11.79 0.95
C ALA A 41 -0.23 -10.86 0.20
N CYS A 42 -0.71 -10.03 -0.71
CA CYS A 42 0.06 -8.92 -1.27
C CYS A 42 -0.90 -7.88 -1.85
N GLY A 43 -0.69 -6.59 -1.54
CA GLY A 43 -1.58 -5.51 -1.98
C GLY A 43 -3.04 -5.75 -1.62
N TYR A 44 -3.30 -6.21 -0.40
CA TYR A 44 -4.65 -6.49 0.13
C TYR A 44 -5.42 -7.63 -0.54
N HIS A 45 -4.77 -8.39 -1.42
CA HIS A 45 -5.31 -9.59 -2.08
C HIS A 45 -4.60 -10.85 -1.65
N LYS A 46 -5.28 -12.00 -1.81
CA LYS A 46 -4.67 -13.32 -1.63
C LYS A 46 -4.20 -13.86 -2.97
N TRP A 47 -2.98 -14.39 -2.97
CA TRP A 47 -2.29 -14.92 -4.14
C TRP A 47 -1.79 -16.33 -3.87
N ALA A 48 -1.60 -17.11 -4.93
CA ALA A 48 -0.88 -18.37 -4.89
C ALA A 48 -0.02 -18.53 -6.14
N ILE A 49 1.07 -19.28 -6.04
CA ILE A 49 1.87 -19.70 -7.19
C ILE A 49 1.45 -21.12 -7.56
N THR A 50 1.08 -21.32 -8.83
CA THR A 50 0.77 -22.64 -9.37
C THR A 50 1.81 -23.04 -10.40
N PHE A 51 2.29 -24.26 -10.28
CA PHE A 51 3.21 -24.90 -11.19
C PHE A 51 2.43 -25.90 -12.02
N SER A 52 2.44 -25.71 -13.34
CA SER A 52 1.87 -26.68 -14.26
C SER A 52 2.97 -27.33 -15.06
N ARG A 53 2.97 -28.67 -15.08
CA ARG A 53 4.02 -29.44 -15.73
C ARG A 53 3.45 -30.21 -16.91
N THR A 54 4.13 -30.08 -18.04
CA THR A 54 4.02 -31.02 -19.16
C THR A 54 5.20 -31.99 -19.13
N ASP A 55 5.21 -33.02 -19.97
CA ASP A 55 6.31 -34.00 -20.03
C ASP A 55 7.70 -33.36 -20.14
N LYS A 56 7.81 -32.23 -20.84
CA LYS A 56 9.09 -31.59 -21.16
C LYS A 56 9.33 -30.27 -20.43
N VAL A 57 8.27 -29.52 -20.12
CA VAL A 57 8.40 -28.11 -19.72
C VAL A 57 7.60 -27.84 -18.45
N LEU A 58 8.20 -27.05 -17.57
CA LEU A 58 7.56 -26.50 -16.38
C LEU A 58 7.05 -25.09 -16.67
N GLY A 59 5.78 -24.85 -16.34
CA GLY A 59 5.14 -23.54 -16.35
C GLY A 59 4.85 -23.05 -14.94
N VAL A 60 4.83 -21.73 -14.78
CA VAL A 60 4.62 -21.06 -13.50
C VAL A 60 3.60 -19.93 -13.68
N TYR A 61 2.62 -19.88 -12.78
CA TYR A 61 1.52 -18.93 -12.81
C TYR A 61 1.32 -18.28 -11.45
N LEU A 62 1.11 -16.96 -11.46
CA LEU A 62 0.55 -16.23 -10.35
C LEU A 62 -0.98 -16.30 -10.45
N VAL A 63 -1.63 -16.67 -9.34
CA VAL A 63 -3.09 -16.88 -9.29
C VAL A 63 -3.69 -15.99 -8.21
N TRP A 64 -4.62 -15.13 -8.59
CA TRP A 64 -5.45 -14.35 -7.68
C TRP A 64 -6.55 -15.22 -7.10
N LYS A 65 -6.59 -15.34 -5.77
CA LYS A 65 -7.45 -16.31 -5.07
C LYS A 65 -8.81 -15.77 -4.67
N SER A 66 -8.97 -14.45 -4.68
CA SER A 66 -10.18 -13.75 -4.26
C SER A 66 -10.68 -12.77 -5.32
N PRO A 67 -10.95 -13.21 -6.57
CA PRO A 67 -11.57 -12.34 -7.54
C PRO A 67 -13.03 -12.05 -7.18
N SER A 68 -13.46 -10.80 -7.36
CA SER A 68 -14.87 -10.41 -7.31
C SER A 68 -15.29 -9.88 -8.68
N ASP A 69 -16.56 -10.06 -9.03
CA ASP A 69 -17.11 -9.46 -10.24
C ASP A 69 -16.98 -7.93 -10.22
N GLY A 70 -16.75 -7.31 -11.37
CA GLY A 70 -16.45 -5.87 -11.48
C GLY A 70 -15.07 -5.45 -10.97
N MET A 71 -14.30 -6.32 -10.30
CA MET A 71 -12.94 -6.00 -9.84
C MET A 71 -11.87 -6.32 -10.88
N ARG A 72 -10.83 -5.48 -10.87
CA ARG A 72 -9.60 -5.63 -11.65
C ARG A 72 -8.40 -5.32 -10.78
N VAL A 73 -7.37 -6.17 -10.87
CA VAL A 73 -6.10 -5.94 -10.19
C VAL A 73 -5.00 -5.87 -11.23
N TYR A 74 -4.19 -4.81 -11.17
CA TYR A 74 -3.01 -4.63 -12.02
C TYR A 74 -1.77 -4.84 -11.17
N VAL A 75 -0.83 -5.63 -11.66
CA VAL A 75 0.41 -5.97 -10.93
C VAL A 75 1.58 -5.97 -11.90
N ASP A 76 2.69 -5.37 -11.50
CA ASP A 76 4.00 -5.67 -12.08
C ASP A 76 4.58 -6.87 -11.33
N PHE A 77 4.93 -7.95 -12.02
CA PHE A 77 5.57 -9.09 -11.38
C PHE A 77 6.74 -9.64 -12.19
N THR A 78 7.70 -10.23 -11.48
CA THR A 78 8.81 -10.99 -12.06
C THR A 78 8.93 -12.32 -11.32
N PHE A 79 8.94 -13.42 -12.07
CA PHE A 79 9.38 -14.71 -11.56
C PHE A 79 10.83 -14.93 -11.95
N THR A 80 11.66 -15.35 -10.98
CA THR A 80 13.08 -15.62 -11.18
C THR A 80 13.43 -16.97 -10.56
N LEU A 81 13.91 -17.91 -11.37
CA LEU A 81 14.55 -19.13 -10.90
C LEU A 81 15.98 -18.81 -10.47
N LEU A 82 16.30 -19.09 -9.21
CA LEU A 82 17.60 -18.79 -8.65
C LEU A 82 18.56 -19.94 -8.94
N ASN A 83 19.59 -19.63 -9.72
CA ASN A 83 20.71 -20.51 -9.97
C ASN A 83 21.57 -20.66 -8.71
N ARG A 84 22.05 -21.86 -8.43
CA ARG A 84 22.84 -22.14 -7.22
C ARG A 84 24.31 -21.75 -7.34
N GLU A 85 24.83 -21.64 -8.56
CA GLU A 85 26.24 -21.30 -8.80
C GLU A 85 26.43 -19.78 -8.93
N HIS A 86 25.66 -19.13 -9.80
CA HIS A 86 25.85 -17.72 -10.07
C HIS A 86 24.57 -17.00 -10.52
N PHE A 87 24.31 -15.82 -9.97
CA PHE A 87 23.08 -15.07 -10.21
C PHE A 87 22.89 -14.60 -11.66
N SER A 88 23.98 -14.48 -12.43
CA SER A 88 23.90 -14.09 -13.86
C SER A 88 23.26 -15.17 -14.73
N VAL A 89 23.15 -16.40 -14.22
CA VAL A 89 22.55 -17.55 -14.92
C VAL A 89 21.11 -17.78 -14.46
N ASN A 90 20.56 -16.89 -13.62
CA ASN A 90 19.16 -16.94 -13.25
C ASN A 90 18.27 -16.85 -14.50
N GLU A 91 17.21 -17.65 -14.53
CA GLU A 91 16.16 -17.52 -15.53
C GLU A 91 15.03 -16.68 -14.97
N ALA A 92 14.45 -15.79 -15.76
CA ALA A 92 13.37 -14.94 -15.30
C ALA A 92 12.40 -14.58 -16.42
N PHE A 93 11.15 -14.31 -16.05
CA PHE A 93 10.18 -13.63 -16.90
C PHE A 93 9.40 -12.60 -16.12
N THR A 94 9.01 -11.53 -16.82
CA THR A 94 8.39 -10.34 -16.22
C THR A 94 7.10 -9.98 -16.94
N GLY A 95 6.11 -9.53 -16.17
CA GLY A 95 4.92 -8.86 -16.67
C GLY A 95 4.79 -7.46 -16.05
N LYS A 96 4.42 -6.47 -16.86
CA LYS A 96 4.14 -5.10 -16.41
C LYS A 96 2.66 -4.79 -16.56
N GLN A 97 2.06 -4.21 -15.53
CA GLN A 97 0.63 -3.86 -15.46
C GLN A 97 -0.27 -5.02 -15.89
N VAL A 98 0.11 -6.23 -15.49
CA VAL A 98 -0.64 -7.44 -15.84
C VAL A 98 -2.00 -7.37 -15.14
N LYS A 99 -3.06 -7.51 -15.94
CA LYS A 99 -4.44 -7.39 -15.49
C LYS A 99 -4.98 -8.76 -15.07
N PHE A 100 -5.45 -8.84 -13.84
CA PHE A 100 -6.22 -9.95 -13.28
C PHE A 100 -7.69 -9.54 -13.16
N THR A 101 -8.58 -10.47 -13.48
CA THR A 101 -10.04 -10.28 -13.46
C THR A 101 -10.73 -11.52 -12.90
N TYR A 102 -12.03 -11.43 -12.68
CA TYR A 102 -12.85 -12.59 -12.31
C TYR A 102 -12.75 -13.74 -13.31
N ASP A 103 -12.84 -13.44 -14.61
CA ASP A 103 -12.77 -14.46 -15.67
C ASP A 103 -11.34 -14.95 -15.96
N SER A 104 -10.34 -14.14 -15.61
CA SER A 104 -8.92 -14.46 -15.82
C SER A 104 -8.11 -14.16 -14.56
N PRO A 105 -8.19 -15.04 -13.54
CA PRO A 105 -7.50 -14.85 -12.26
C PRO A 105 -6.07 -15.43 -12.27
N ALA A 106 -5.62 -16.10 -13.33
CA ALA A 106 -4.30 -16.71 -13.41
C ALA A 106 -3.51 -16.15 -14.60
N GLN A 107 -2.26 -15.76 -14.35
CA GLN A 107 -1.34 -15.20 -15.36
C GLN A 107 0.05 -15.77 -15.13
N GLY A 108 0.77 -16.08 -16.21
CA GLY A 108 2.07 -16.74 -16.08
C GLY A 108 2.67 -17.16 -17.40
N ASN A 109 3.68 -18.01 -17.32
CA ASN A 109 4.35 -18.58 -18.49
C ASN A 109 4.23 -20.11 -18.46
N ARG A 110 3.52 -20.67 -19.45
CA ARG A 110 3.37 -22.12 -19.61
C ARG A 110 4.69 -22.82 -19.97
N ASN A 111 5.56 -22.11 -20.68
CA ASN A 111 6.80 -22.64 -21.23
C ASN A 111 8.01 -21.96 -20.57
N TYR A 112 8.06 -21.98 -19.24
CA TYR A 112 9.08 -21.22 -18.52
C TYR A 112 10.46 -21.85 -18.63
N ILE A 113 10.60 -23.13 -18.28
CA ILE A 113 11.89 -23.82 -18.33
C ILE A 113 11.72 -25.31 -18.67
N PRO A 114 12.55 -25.88 -19.57
CA PRO A 114 12.61 -27.33 -19.75
C PRO A 114 12.97 -28.02 -18.44
N VAL A 115 12.32 -29.15 -18.15
CA VAL A 115 12.60 -29.89 -16.90
C VAL A 115 14.04 -30.43 -16.88
N SER A 116 14.61 -30.76 -18.04
CA SER A 116 16.04 -31.13 -18.18
C SER A 116 16.97 -30.04 -17.68
N ASP A 117 16.65 -28.79 -17.99
CA ASP A 117 17.51 -27.64 -17.76
C ASP A 117 17.57 -27.27 -16.27
N LEU A 118 16.51 -27.55 -15.51
CA LEU A 118 16.51 -27.41 -14.06
C LEU A 118 17.66 -28.20 -13.41
N TYR A 119 17.92 -29.42 -13.92
CA TYR A 119 18.99 -30.29 -13.42
C TYR A 119 20.33 -29.98 -14.08
N ALA A 120 20.35 -29.80 -15.41
CA ALA A 120 21.59 -29.62 -16.16
C ALA A 120 22.29 -28.28 -15.89
N ARG A 121 21.54 -27.25 -15.46
CA ARG A 121 22.06 -25.90 -15.24
C ARG A 121 22.13 -25.50 -13.76
N ASN A 122 22.15 -26.45 -12.83
CA ASN A 122 22.36 -26.20 -11.39
C ASN A 122 21.29 -25.29 -10.73
N PHE A 123 20.02 -25.41 -11.12
CA PHE A 123 18.91 -24.78 -10.38
C PHE A 123 18.47 -25.63 -9.19
N THR A 124 18.58 -26.95 -9.30
CA THR A 124 18.16 -27.89 -8.25
C THR A 124 19.32 -28.30 -7.34
N ASP A 125 19.01 -28.59 -6.08
CA ASP A 125 19.91 -29.26 -5.15
C ASP A 125 19.92 -30.79 -5.35
N THR A 126 20.66 -31.50 -4.48
CA THR A 126 20.75 -32.97 -4.49
C THR A 126 19.42 -33.66 -4.19
N ASN A 127 18.48 -32.98 -3.53
CA ASN A 127 17.14 -33.47 -3.24
C ASN A 127 16.15 -33.18 -4.37
N GLY A 128 16.57 -32.45 -5.41
CA GLY A 128 15.73 -31.98 -6.50
C GLY A 128 14.87 -30.76 -6.13
N GLU A 129 15.23 -30.03 -5.08
CA GLU A 129 14.58 -28.79 -4.67
C GLU A 129 15.25 -27.58 -5.33
N PHE A 130 14.45 -26.57 -5.68
CA PHE A 130 14.94 -25.34 -6.28
C PHE A 130 14.28 -24.12 -5.65
N GLN A 131 14.90 -22.95 -5.83
CA GLN A 131 14.37 -21.69 -5.32
C GLN A 131 13.73 -20.86 -6.43
N LEU A 132 12.52 -20.38 -6.16
CA LEU A 132 11.79 -19.46 -7.03
C LEU A 132 11.55 -18.15 -6.27
N GLU A 133 11.97 -17.04 -6.87
CA GLU A 133 11.68 -15.70 -6.37
C GLU A 133 10.53 -15.10 -7.17
N LEU A 134 9.56 -14.51 -6.47
CA LEU A 134 8.47 -13.72 -7.03
C LEU A 134 8.61 -12.29 -6.52
N THR A 135 8.89 -11.36 -7.43
CA THR A 135 8.83 -9.93 -7.15
C THR A 135 7.48 -9.39 -7.60
N MET A 136 6.81 -8.59 -6.77
CA MET A 136 5.55 -7.94 -7.08
C MET A 136 5.62 -6.46 -6.71
N GLY A 137 5.11 -5.57 -7.57
CA GLY A 137 5.07 -4.14 -7.33
C GLY A 137 3.96 -3.45 -8.12
N ASN A 138 3.76 -2.15 -7.86
CA ASN A 138 2.75 -1.33 -8.52
C ASN A 138 1.34 -1.94 -8.51
N LEU A 139 0.97 -2.56 -7.38
CA LEU A 139 -0.34 -3.18 -7.22
C LEU A 139 -1.43 -2.13 -7.19
N ARG A 140 -2.38 -2.21 -8.13
CA ARG A 140 -3.52 -1.29 -8.23
C ARG A 140 -4.82 -2.08 -8.31
N THR A 141 -5.77 -1.75 -7.45
CA THR A 141 -7.07 -2.42 -7.38
C THR A 141 -8.20 -1.47 -7.72
N VAL A 142 -9.02 -1.88 -8.68
CA VAL A 142 -10.16 -1.12 -9.16
C VAL A 142 -11.41 -1.98 -9.08
N TYR A 143 -12.54 -1.38 -8.72
CA TYR A 143 -13.87 -1.94 -8.80
C TYR A 143 -14.77 -1.01 -9.62
N ASP A 144 -15.40 -1.54 -10.66
CA ASP A 144 -16.33 -0.79 -11.50
C ASP A 144 -17.71 -1.42 -11.47
N THR A 145 -18.74 -0.58 -11.36
CA THR A 145 -20.13 -1.03 -11.37
C THR A 145 -21.06 0.03 -11.98
N GLU A 146 -22.23 -0.41 -12.40
CA GLU A 146 -23.25 0.43 -13.02
C GLU A 146 -24.57 0.32 -12.25
N PHE A 147 -25.13 1.45 -11.84
CA PHE A 147 -26.46 1.52 -11.24
C PHE A 147 -27.49 1.86 -12.30
N SER A 148 -28.38 0.92 -12.61
CA SER A 148 -29.53 1.20 -13.47
C SER A 148 -30.53 2.09 -12.73
N VAL A 149 -30.95 3.18 -13.36
CA VAL A 149 -31.81 4.22 -12.78
C VAL A 149 -33.23 4.09 -13.33
N PRO A 150 -34.21 3.64 -12.51
CA PRO A 150 -35.61 3.56 -12.94
C PRO A 150 -36.17 4.95 -13.21
N GLN A 151 -36.96 5.12 -14.29
CA GLN A 151 -37.58 6.41 -14.62
C GLN A 151 -38.49 6.97 -13.51
N SER A 152 -39.03 6.10 -12.65
CA SER A 152 -39.86 6.47 -11.50
C SER A 152 -39.11 7.29 -10.43
N ILE A 153 -37.77 7.30 -10.42
CA ILE A 153 -36.98 8.09 -9.46
C ILE A 153 -37.19 9.60 -9.61
N PHE A 154 -37.54 10.06 -10.81
CA PHE A 154 -37.75 11.49 -11.09
C PHE A 154 -39.19 11.95 -10.81
N GLY A 155 -40.05 11.06 -10.28
CA GLY A 155 -41.44 11.35 -9.94
C GLY A 155 -41.64 11.94 -8.53
N THR A 156 -42.82 12.50 -8.27
CA THR A 156 -43.17 13.27 -7.05
C THR A 156 -43.30 12.46 -5.74
N LYS A 157 -43.02 11.15 -5.74
CA LYS A 157 -43.04 10.29 -4.54
C LYS A 157 -41.62 9.86 -4.16
N SER A 158 -40.90 10.74 -3.45
CA SER A 158 -39.53 10.48 -2.98
C SER A 158 -39.50 9.62 -1.70
N GLY A 159 -39.73 8.32 -1.88
CA GLY A 159 -39.26 7.33 -0.91
C GLY A 159 -37.73 7.39 -0.76
N ALA A 160 -37.19 6.91 0.36
CA ALA A 160 -35.74 6.75 0.52
C ALA A 160 -35.24 5.66 -0.45
N GLN A 161 -34.77 6.08 -1.63
CA GLN A 161 -34.21 5.17 -2.62
C GLN A 161 -32.71 5.00 -2.36
N LYS A 162 -32.24 3.75 -2.47
CA LYS A 162 -30.86 3.34 -2.23
C LYS A 162 -30.47 2.41 -3.38
N PHE A 163 -29.33 2.68 -4.01
CA PHE A 163 -28.70 1.78 -4.95
C PHE A 163 -27.52 1.10 -4.27
N GLU A 164 -27.34 -0.20 -4.47
CA GLU A 164 -26.23 -0.96 -3.88
C GLU A 164 -25.51 -1.76 -4.96
N SER A 165 -24.19 -1.76 -4.86
CA SER A 165 -23.36 -2.59 -5.73
C SER A 165 -23.42 -4.05 -5.27
N SER A 166 -22.93 -4.96 -6.13
CA SER A 166 -22.53 -6.29 -5.65
C SER A 166 -21.43 -6.15 -4.59
N TYR A 167 -21.29 -7.18 -3.76
CA TYR A 167 -20.19 -7.19 -2.80
C TYR A 167 -18.87 -7.56 -3.50
N PHE A 168 -17.77 -7.09 -2.95
CA PHE A 168 -16.42 -7.39 -3.44
C PHE A 168 -15.42 -7.51 -2.28
N THR A 169 -14.36 -8.29 -2.49
CA THR A 169 -13.37 -8.61 -1.45
C THR A 169 -12.13 -7.72 -1.53
N PHE A 170 -11.73 -7.10 -0.43
CA PHE A 170 -10.46 -6.36 -0.33
C PHE A 170 -9.97 -6.29 1.13
N GLY A 171 -8.67 -6.55 1.36
CA GLY A 171 -8.08 -6.53 2.70
C GLY A 171 -8.53 -7.67 3.61
N GLY A 172 -9.15 -8.72 3.05
CA GLY A 172 -9.79 -9.80 3.81
C GLY A 172 -11.16 -9.43 4.38
N PHE A 173 -11.75 -8.32 3.93
CA PHE A 173 -13.12 -7.93 4.21
C PHE A 173 -13.95 -7.94 2.94
N ASP A 174 -15.25 -8.09 3.10
CA ASP A 174 -16.25 -7.89 2.05
C ASP A 174 -16.78 -6.47 2.14
N TRP A 175 -16.99 -5.84 1.00
CA TRP A 175 -17.40 -4.45 0.88
C TRP A 175 -18.54 -4.33 -0.12
N ASN A 176 -19.40 -3.34 0.05
CA ASN A 176 -20.24 -2.84 -1.03
C ASN A 176 -20.24 -1.30 -1.07
N VAL A 177 -20.72 -0.75 -2.17
CA VAL A 177 -20.96 0.69 -2.28
C VAL A 177 -22.45 0.95 -2.31
N ALA A 178 -22.91 1.82 -1.41
CA ALA A 178 -24.29 2.30 -1.36
C ALA A 178 -24.37 3.76 -1.83
N LEU A 179 -25.26 4.01 -2.79
CA LEU A 179 -25.52 5.33 -3.38
C LEU A 179 -26.94 5.78 -3.01
N TYR A 180 -27.03 6.94 -2.35
CA TYR A 180 -28.26 7.60 -1.96
C TYR A 180 -28.47 8.85 -2.83
N PRO A 181 -29.43 8.82 -3.77
CA PRO A 181 -29.70 9.91 -4.73
C PRO A 181 -30.05 11.25 -4.08
N HIS A 182 -30.76 11.20 -2.96
CA HIS A 182 -31.25 12.40 -2.26
C HIS A 182 -30.67 12.52 -0.84
N GLY A 183 -29.59 11.78 -0.60
CA GLY A 183 -28.92 11.71 0.69
C GLY A 183 -29.70 10.88 1.70
N THR A 184 -29.07 10.63 2.84
CA THR A 184 -29.67 9.90 3.94
C THR A 184 -30.46 10.88 4.82
N LYS A 185 -31.80 10.75 4.86
CA LYS A 185 -32.63 11.52 5.82
C LYS A 185 -32.29 11.17 7.27
N ASP A 186 -31.74 9.98 7.53
CA ASP A 186 -31.62 9.38 8.86
C ASP A 186 -30.27 9.57 9.56
N LEU A 187 -29.18 9.92 8.84
CA LEU A 187 -27.89 10.23 9.49
C LEU A 187 -27.82 11.67 10.04
N ALA A 188 -28.78 12.52 9.69
CA ALA A 188 -28.97 13.82 10.33
C ALA A 188 -29.60 13.72 11.74
N LEU A 189 -30.19 12.57 12.10
CA LEU A 189 -30.92 12.36 13.36
C LEU A 189 -30.16 11.52 14.40
N HIS A 190 -29.14 10.75 14.02
CA HIS A 190 -28.32 9.99 14.99
C HIS A 190 -27.10 10.74 15.53
N GLY A 191 -26.99 12.04 15.28
CA GLY A 191 -26.07 12.95 15.99
C GLY A 191 -26.70 13.68 17.18
N LEU A 192 -28.03 13.62 17.34
CA LEU A 192 -28.76 14.39 18.35
C LEU A 192 -30.06 13.67 18.74
N ASP A 193 -29.99 12.59 19.52
CA ASP A 193 -31.10 12.20 20.39
C ASP A 193 -30.61 11.31 21.54
N GLY A 194 -29.85 11.94 22.44
CA GLY A 194 -29.74 11.51 23.83
C GLY A 194 -30.92 12.05 24.64
N ARG A 195 -32.13 11.55 24.42
CA ARG A 195 -33.25 11.67 25.36
C ARG A 195 -34.00 10.35 25.50
N GLY A 196 -33.30 9.35 26.05
CA GLY A 196 -33.92 8.38 26.94
C GLY A 196 -34.01 8.97 28.34
N SER A 197 -35.21 9.06 28.88
CA SER A 197 -35.55 9.57 30.21
C SER A 197 -34.66 9.01 31.31
N ILE A 198 -34.08 9.89 32.14
CA ILE A 198 -33.40 9.54 33.39
C ILE A 198 -34.32 9.90 34.57
N PRO A 199 -34.46 9.04 35.59
CA PRO A 199 -34.56 9.51 36.96
C PRO A 199 -33.25 9.25 37.71
N GLY A 200 -32.60 10.32 38.18
CA GLY A 200 -31.58 10.28 39.22
C GLY A 200 -30.18 10.77 38.86
N ARG A 201 -29.89 12.03 39.23
CA ARG A 201 -28.59 12.59 39.69
C ARG A 201 -27.33 12.17 38.91
N GLY A 202 -26.63 13.02 38.16
CA GLY A 202 -26.46 14.46 38.24
C GLY A 202 -24.97 14.76 38.13
N LYS A 203 -24.57 15.53 37.09
CA LYS A 203 -23.52 16.57 37.13
C LYS A 203 -23.37 17.18 35.74
N ARG A 204 -23.49 18.51 35.72
CA ARG A 204 -23.40 19.45 34.59
C ARG A 204 -21.99 19.47 33.99
N PHE A 205 -21.89 19.76 32.69
CA PHE A 205 -21.11 20.86 32.08
C PHE A 205 -21.52 20.95 30.60
N SER A 206 -22.49 21.80 30.25
CA SER A 206 -22.37 23.15 29.66
C SER A 206 -21.61 23.23 28.33
N LEU A 207 -22.41 23.36 27.26
CA LEU A 207 -22.06 24.02 25.99
C LEU A 207 -21.40 25.38 26.23
N PHE A 208 -20.56 25.85 25.30
CA PHE A 208 -20.82 27.10 24.54
C PHE A 208 -19.91 27.27 23.31
N HIS A 209 -20.35 28.16 22.43
CA HIS A 209 -20.06 28.31 21.01
C HIS A 209 -18.71 28.92 20.61
N ARG A 210 -18.19 28.39 19.49
CA ARG A 210 -17.74 29.05 18.23
C ARG A 210 -17.67 30.60 18.19
N VAL A 211 -16.48 31.17 17.94
CA VAL A 211 -16.22 32.28 16.98
C VAL A 211 -14.76 32.25 16.47
N GLN A 212 -14.65 32.14 15.13
CA GLN A 212 -13.77 32.80 14.14
C GLN A 212 -12.28 33.10 14.40
N ALA A 213 -11.48 32.63 13.44
CA ALA A 213 -10.02 32.70 13.35
C ALA A 213 -9.49 33.98 12.67
N GLY A 214 -8.20 34.26 12.89
CA GLY A 214 -7.36 35.10 12.03
C GLY A 214 -5.94 34.54 11.91
N SER A 215 -5.55 34.22 10.65
CA SER A 215 -4.23 34.23 9.95
C SER A 215 -2.92 33.85 10.67
N GLU A 216 -1.91 33.20 10.07
CA GLU A 216 -1.69 32.58 8.73
C GLU A 216 -0.35 31.81 8.81
N ALA A 217 -0.32 30.59 8.26
CA ALA A 217 0.83 29.96 7.59
C ALA A 217 0.36 28.64 6.93
N TYR A 218 -0.08 28.77 5.67
CA TYR A 218 -0.26 27.78 4.58
C TYR A 218 -0.86 26.38 4.87
N PRO A 219 -2.17 26.16 4.57
CA PRO A 219 -2.85 24.88 4.81
C PRO A 219 -3.34 24.15 3.53
N ALA A 220 -3.56 22.84 3.67
CA ALA A 220 -4.36 22.02 2.76
C ALA A 220 -5.82 22.51 2.73
N SER A 221 -6.33 22.83 1.55
CA SER A 221 -7.66 23.43 1.34
C SER A 221 -8.59 22.49 0.56
N TYR A 222 -9.51 21.83 1.28
CA TYR A 222 -10.83 21.46 0.75
C TYR A 222 -11.90 22.26 1.51
N PRO A 223 -13.03 22.65 0.87
CA PRO A 223 -13.94 23.63 1.43
C PRO A 223 -14.89 23.01 2.46
N ILE A 224 -14.55 23.12 3.75
CA ILE A 224 -15.49 22.92 4.86
C ILE A 224 -16.34 24.19 5.01
N SER A 225 -17.63 24.06 4.72
CA SER A 225 -18.65 25.10 4.82
C SER A 225 -18.79 25.62 6.26
N THR A 226 -18.34 26.84 6.51
CA THR A 226 -18.65 27.58 7.74
C THR A 226 -19.91 28.43 7.57
N ARG A 227 -20.93 28.10 8.37
CA ARG A 227 -21.98 29.00 8.90
C ARG A 227 -22.83 29.73 7.84
N GLY A 228 -23.74 28.99 7.20
CA GLY A 228 -25.02 29.54 6.72
C GLY A 228 -26.08 29.36 7.80
N SER A 229 -26.77 30.45 8.12
CA SER A 229 -28.04 30.49 8.83
C SER A 229 -29.01 29.40 8.33
N PHE A 230 -29.77 28.79 9.24
CA PHE A 230 -30.90 27.95 8.87
C PHE A 230 -32.06 28.83 8.39
N PRO A 231 -32.50 28.72 7.12
CA PRO A 231 -33.92 28.80 6.83
C PRO A 231 -34.45 27.36 6.74
N GLY A 232 -35.54 27.08 7.44
CA GLY A 232 -36.30 25.87 7.19
C GLY A 232 -36.74 25.82 5.72
N GLY A 233 -36.50 24.69 5.05
CA GLY A 233 -36.95 24.45 3.69
C GLY A 233 -36.25 23.26 3.04
N SER A 234 -37.04 22.21 2.72
CA SER A 234 -36.81 21.13 1.75
C SER A 234 -35.40 20.50 1.65
N GLY A 235 -35.28 19.19 1.98
CA GLY A 235 -34.06 18.42 1.83
C GLY A 235 -33.43 18.57 0.43
N ASP A 236 -32.17 19.00 0.40
CA ASP A 236 -31.47 19.53 -0.78
C ASP A 236 -31.10 18.49 -1.86
N GLY A 237 -31.73 17.30 -1.85
CA GLY A 237 -31.62 16.30 -2.92
C GLY A 237 -30.17 15.90 -3.29
N ARG A 238 -29.22 16.07 -2.36
CA ARG A 238 -27.78 15.88 -2.61
C ARG A 238 -27.41 14.41 -2.54
N VAL A 239 -26.50 13.99 -3.41
CA VAL A 239 -26.03 12.62 -3.45
C VAL A 239 -25.18 12.29 -2.22
N SER A 240 -25.27 11.06 -1.73
CA SER A 240 -24.35 10.52 -0.72
C SER A 240 -23.91 9.11 -1.10
N VAL A 241 -22.62 8.83 -0.98
CA VAL A 241 -22.01 7.52 -1.28
C VAL A 241 -21.35 6.98 -0.03
N TYR A 242 -21.57 5.71 0.26
CA TYR A 242 -20.96 5.03 1.40
C TYR A 242 -20.27 3.76 0.91
N LEU A 243 -19.01 3.60 1.31
CA LEU A 243 -18.33 2.32 1.25
C LEU A 243 -18.63 1.58 2.55
N ASN A 244 -19.41 0.51 2.49
CA ASN A 244 -19.79 -0.25 3.67
C ASN A 244 -19.00 -1.54 3.73
N ARG A 245 -18.48 -1.84 4.91
CA ARG A 245 -17.85 -3.11 5.22
C ARG A 245 -18.91 -4.09 5.69
N LEU A 246 -18.84 -5.32 5.20
CA LEU A 246 -19.84 -6.36 5.42
C LEU A 246 -19.35 -7.51 6.31
N THR A 247 -18.04 -7.55 6.65
CA THR A 247 -17.43 -8.58 7.49
C THR A 247 -16.34 -8.04 8.42
N GLY A 248 -15.94 -8.83 9.43
CA GLY A 248 -14.83 -8.51 10.34
C GLY A 248 -15.15 -7.46 11.42
N PHE A 249 -16.41 -7.36 11.82
CA PHE A 249 -16.95 -6.35 12.75
C PHE A 249 -16.35 -6.37 14.17
N ASP A 250 -15.55 -7.38 14.49
CA ASP A 250 -14.78 -7.49 15.73
C ASP A 250 -13.71 -6.40 15.87
N HIS A 251 -13.32 -5.78 14.76
CA HIS A 251 -12.35 -4.69 14.74
C HIS A 251 -12.83 -3.52 13.89
N GLN A 252 -12.31 -2.33 14.19
CA GLN A 252 -12.37 -1.20 13.26
C GLN A 252 -11.43 -1.46 12.08
N CYS A 253 -11.68 -0.81 10.94
CA CYS A 253 -10.84 -0.92 9.77
C CYS A 253 -10.51 0.44 9.19
N ARG A 254 -9.22 0.77 9.07
CA ARG A 254 -8.78 1.93 8.31
C ARG A 254 -8.85 1.61 6.84
N VAL A 255 -9.54 2.45 6.08
CA VAL A 255 -9.72 2.27 4.64
C VAL A 255 -9.33 3.53 3.89
N ARG A 256 -8.56 3.36 2.81
CA ARG A 256 -8.22 4.43 1.89
C ARG A 256 -8.66 4.08 0.49
N TYR A 257 -9.39 4.98 -0.14
CA TYR A 257 -10.01 4.73 -1.43
C TYR A 257 -10.30 6.02 -2.20
N ASN A 258 -10.55 5.91 -3.50
CA ASN A 258 -11.06 7.00 -4.32
C ASN A 258 -12.33 6.56 -5.05
N ILE A 259 -13.38 7.39 -5.04
CA ILE A 259 -14.63 7.15 -5.76
C ILE A 259 -14.76 8.17 -6.87
N VAL A 260 -15.15 7.67 -8.03
CA VAL A 260 -15.49 8.46 -9.20
C VAL A 260 -16.90 8.08 -9.63
N LEU A 261 -17.78 9.08 -9.75
CA LEU A 261 -19.15 8.92 -10.25
C LEU A 261 -19.31 9.58 -11.62
N GLY A 262 -20.11 8.94 -12.48
CA GLY A 262 -20.42 9.46 -13.81
C GLY A 262 -19.28 9.25 -14.80
N GLU A 263 -19.44 9.79 -16.00
CA GLU A 263 -18.47 9.67 -17.10
C GLU A 263 -18.27 10.99 -17.83
N ASN A 264 -17.12 11.09 -18.51
CA ASN A 264 -16.74 12.23 -19.35
C ASN A 264 -16.89 13.56 -18.59
N ASP A 265 -17.59 14.53 -19.18
CA ASP A 265 -17.80 15.86 -18.60
C ASP A 265 -18.70 15.88 -17.36
N ARG A 266 -19.31 14.75 -16.99
CA ARG A 266 -20.17 14.58 -15.79
C ARG A 266 -19.47 13.79 -14.68
N ARG A 267 -18.15 13.63 -14.78
CA ARG A 267 -17.32 12.90 -13.82
C ARG A 267 -17.10 13.73 -12.55
N LEU A 268 -17.40 13.14 -11.40
CA LEU A 268 -17.03 13.67 -10.09
C LEU A 268 -16.04 12.75 -9.43
N ASP A 269 -14.95 13.31 -8.91
CA ASP A 269 -13.86 12.59 -8.25
C ASP A 269 -13.84 12.99 -6.78
N SER A 270 -13.87 12.03 -5.86
CA SER A 270 -13.79 12.32 -4.43
C SER A 270 -12.40 12.78 -4.02
N GLY A 271 -11.37 12.50 -4.84
CA GLY A 271 -10.00 12.43 -4.37
C GLY A 271 -9.82 11.29 -3.39
N ILE A 272 -8.61 11.18 -2.83
CA ILE A 272 -8.29 10.13 -1.87
C ILE A 272 -9.03 10.40 -0.55
N MET A 273 -9.91 9.49 -0.18
CA MET A 273 -10.61 9.43 1.09
C MET A 273 -9.81 8.52 2.05
N ASP A 274 -9.58 8.98 3.28
CA ASP A 274 -9.01 8.21 4.40
C ASP A 274 -10.07 8.15 5.50
N ASP A 275 -10.65 6.97 5.70
CA ASP A 275 -11.84 6.74 6.53
C ASP A 275 -11.57 5.58 7.51
N VAL A 276 -12.37 5.53 8.58
CA VAL A 276 -12.37 4.41 9.52
C VAL A 276 -13.76 3.79 9.52
N SER A 277 -13.84 2.57 8.98
CA SER A 277 -15.01 1.72 9.11
C SER A 277 -15.12 1.25 10.56
N ASP A 278 -16.20 1.62 11.22
CA ASP A 278 -16.50 1.24 12.60
C ASP A 278 -16.87 -0.25 12.74
N THR A 279 -17.21 -0.67 13.95
CA THR A 279 -17.62 -2.06 14.24
C THR A 279 -18.97 -2.43 13.64
N ASP A 280 -19.77 -1.46 13.18
CA ASP A 280 -21.01 -1.70 12.43
C ASP A 280 -20.76 -1.70 10.90
N GLY A 281 -19.51 -1.56 10.48
CA GLY A 281 -19.11 -1.52 9.07
C GLY A 281 -19.32 -0.18 8.38
N LYS A 282 -19.63 0.88 9.13
CA LYS A 282 -19.97 2.20 8.59
C LYS A 282 -18.76 3.13 8.62
N GLY A 283 -18.59 3.89 7.54
CA GLY A 283 -17.64 5.01 7.46
C GLY A 283 -18.37 6.35 7.39
N TYR A 284 -17.61 7.44 7.26
CA TYR A 284 -18.18 8.78 7.09
C TYR A 284 -18.92 8.92 5.76
N GLY A 285 -18.41 8.29 4.69
CA GLY A 285 -18.95 8.40 3.34
C GLY A 285 -18.59 9.72 2.63
N TRP A 286 -19.02 9.86 1.38
CA TRP A 286 -18.74 10.99 0.51
C TRP A 286 -20.03 11.68 0.07
N HIS A 287 -20.11 13.00 0.24
CA HIS A 287 -21.31 13.81 0.01
C HIS A 287 -21.05 14.93 -1.01
N PRO A 288 -20.96 14.62 -2.32
CA PRO A 288 -20.71 15.64 -3.33
C PRO A 288 -21.87 16.64 -3.39
N ARG A 289 -21.55 17.91 -3.65
CA ARG A 289 -22.55 18.97 -3.84
C ARG A 289 -23.09 18.95 -5.28
N THR A 290 -23.63 17.81 -5.69
CA THR A 290 -24.26 17.62 -7.00
C THR A 290 -25.66 17.07 -6.85
N ARG A 291 -26.51 17.31 -7.86
CA ARG A 291 -27.81 16.66 -7.95
C ARG A 291 -27.64 15.31 -8.63
N PHE A 292 -28.41 14.32 -8.18
CA PHE A 292 -28.36 12.98 -8.76
C PHE A 292 -28.60 12.97 -10.26
N ASN A 293 -29.55 13.79 -10.75
CA ASN A 293 -29.89 13.88 -12.18
C ASN A 293 -28.70 14.25 -13.07
N ASP A 294 -27.74 15.02 -12.54
CA ASP A 294 -26.56 15.46 -13.29
C ASP A 294 -25.57 14.31 -13.51
N LEU A 295 -25.65 13.25 -12.71
CA LEU A 295 -24.83 12.04 -12.81
C LEU A 295 -25.43 10.97 -13.73
N VAL A 296 -26.74 11.04 -13.98
CA VAL A 296 -27.43 10.02 -14.80
C VAL A 296 -27.16 10.27 -16.27
N TYR A 297 -26.60 9.27 -16.94
CA TYR A 297 -26.40 9.26 -18.38
C TYR A 297 -26.99 7.99 -18.98
N LYS A 298 -27.87 8.15 -19.98
CA LYS A 298 -28.60 7.04 -20.62
C LYS A 298 -29.27 6.07 -19.63
N GLY A 299 -29.79 6.60 -18.51
CA GLY A 299 -30.48 5.82 -17.48
C GLY A 299 -29.55 5.04 -16.55
N VAL A 300 -28.25 5.34 -16.52
CA VAL A 300 -27.26 4.66 -15.68
C VAL A 300 -26.41 5.69 -14.92
N VAL A 301 -26.00 5.34 -13.70
CA VAL A 301 -24.89 5.99 -13.00
C VAL A 301 -23.73 5.00 -12.91
N ARG A 302 -22.60 5.37 -13.51
CA ARG A 302 -21.36 4.58 -13.43
C ARG A 302 -20.57 4.96 -12.19
N LEU A 303 -20.00 3.96 -11.55
CA LEU A 303 -19.14 4.10 -10.38
C LEU A 303 -17.82 3.39 -10.63
N HIS A 304 -16.74 4.12 -10.42
CA HIS A 304 -15.37 3.61 -10.42
C HIS A 304 -14.76 3.85 -9.04
N LEU A 305 -14.35 2.77 -8.39
CA LEU A 305 -13.76 2.76 -7.05
C LEU A 305 -12.33 2.23 -7.15
N GLU A 306 -11.36 3.00 -6.67
CA GLU A 306 -9.98 2.55 -6.49
C GLU A 306 -9.72 2.29 -5.01
N MET A 307 -9.43 1.04 -4.66
CA MET A 307 -9.12 0.62 -3.29
C MET A 307 -7.60 0.64 -3.08
N MET A 308 -7.16 1.30 -2.01
CA MET A 308 -5.73 1.51 -1.74
C MET A 308 -5.27 0.86 -0.44
N VAL A 309 -6.06 0.98 0.64
CA VAL A 309 -5.75 0.44 1.98
C VAL A 309 -7.00 -0.13 2.61
N ALA A 310 -6.87 -1.26 3.30
CA ALA A 310 -7.87 -1.81 4.22
C ALA A 310 -7.16 -2.58 5.34
N ASN A 311 -6.84 -1.89 6.43
CA ASN A 311 -6.08 -2.43 7.57
C ASN A 311 -6.97 -2.57 8.80
N THR A 312 -6.74 -3.63 9.57
CA THR A 312 -7.40 -3.83 10.87
C THR A 312 -6.83 -2.84 11.89
N LEU A 313 -7.68 -2.24 12.71
CA LEU A 313 -7.30 -1.35 13.79
C LEU A 313 -7.62 -1.95 15.17
N SER A 314 -6.68 -1.77 16.09
CA SER A 314 -6.87 -2.04 17.51
C SER A 314 -6.63 -0.76 18.31
N GLU A 315 -7.65 -0.26 19.01
CA GLU A 315 -7.53 0.90 19.90
C GLU A 315 -7.54 0.44 21.36
N VAL A 316 -6.53 0.87 22.12
CA VAL A 316 -6.38 0.55 23.54
C VAL A 316 -6.02 1.79 24.35
N ALA A 317 -6.48 1.83 25.60
CA ALA A 317 -6.09 2.84 26.57
C ALA A 317 -5.01 2.29 27.50
N VAL A 318 -3.86 2.94 27.58
CA VAL A 318 -2.76 2.59 28.48
C VAL A 318 -2.57 3.67 29.54
N THR A 319 -2.20 3.27 30.76
CA THR A 319 -2.15 4.20 31.89
C THR A 319 -0.89 5.07 31.85
N SER A 320 -1.05 6.39 31.90
CA SER A 320 0.08 7.32 31.82
C SER A 320 0.78 7.58 33.16
N MET A 321 0.40 6.89 34.23
CA MET A 321 0.92 7.09 35.58
C MET A 321 1.63 5.84 36.09
N VAL A 322 2.66 6.03 36.91
CA VAL A 322 3.30 4.93 37.65
C VAL A 322 2.31 4.46 38.72
N LEU A 323 1.53 3.43 38.39
CA LEU A 323 0.67 2.75 39.35
C LEU A 323 1.43 1.59 40.02
N PRO A 324 1.08 1.21 41.26
CA PRO A 324 1.66 0.04 41.93
C PRO A 324 1.46 -1.27 41.15
N THR A 325 0.42 -1.33 40.33
CA THR A 325 0.13 -2.45 39.43
C THR A 325 0.06 -1.93 38.00
N PRO A 326 0.91 -2.40 37.06
CA PRO A 326 0.87 -1.97 35.68
C PRO A 326 -0.43 -2.43 35.03
N VAL A 327 -1.23 -1.47 34.54
CA VAL A 327 -2.41 -1.79 33.73
C VAL A 327 -1.92 -2.15 32.33
N VAL A 328 -2.04 -3.43 32.00
CA VAL A 328 -1.66 -3.97 30.70
C VAL A 328 -2.92 -4.00 29.83
N ALA A 329 -2.92 -3.28 28.72
CA ALA A 329 -4.03 -3.32 27.77
C ALA A 329 -3.84 -4.50 26.80
N GLN A 330 -4.93 -5.21 26.51
CA GLN A 330 -4.95 -6.29 25.53
C GLN A 330 -5.55 -5.82 24.21
N CYS A 331 -4.98 -6.30 23.11
CA CYS A 331 -5.53 -6.12 21.77
C CYS A 331 -5.27 -7.36 20.92
N TYR A 332 -5.90 -7.41 19.75
CA TYR A 332 -5.75 -8.51 18.80
C TYR A 332 -5.29 -7.99 17.44
N ASP A 333 -4.58 -8.82 16.70
CA ASP A 333 -4.25 -8.56 15.31
C ASP A 333 -5.30 -9.12 14.34
N ARG A 334 -5.05 -8.95 13.04
CA ARG A 334 -5.94 -9.42 11.96
C ARG A 334 -6.21 -10.94 12.01
N ASP A 335 -5.27 -11.73 12.54
CA ASP A 335 -5.40 -13.18 12.67
C ASP A 335 -6.00 -13.59 14.03
N LYS A 336 -6.53 -12.61 14.78
CA LYS A 336 -7.10 -12.75 16.12
C LYS A 336 -6.11 -13.28 17.16
N GLN A 337 -4.80 -13.08 16.94
CA GLN A 337 -3.80 -13.43 17.94
C GLN A 337 -3.69 -12.32 18.98
N ALA A 338 -3.42 -12.69 20.23
CA ALA A 338 -3.40 -11.79 21.37
C ALA A 338 -2.08 -11.04 21.52
N TRP A 339 -2.20 -9.74 21.79
CA TRP A 339 -1.10 -8.81 22.07
C TRP A 339 -1.39 -8.03 23.34
N THR A 340 -0.34 -7.53 23.97
CA THR A 340 -0.47 -6.58 25.07
C THR A 340 0.39 -5.36 24.88
N ILE A 341 -0.12 -4.21 25.29
CA ILE A 341 0.59 -2.93 25.27
C ILE A 341 0.56 -2.34 26.68
N LYS A 342 1.73 -1.94 27.16
CA LYS A 342 1.89 -1.18 28.40
C LYS A 342 2.72 0.07 28.13
N SER A 343 2.43 1.15 28.83
CA SER A 343 3.27 2.34 28.87
C SER A 343 4.39 2.16 29.89
N ASP A 344 5.59 2.58 29.52
CA ASP A 344 6.73 2.76 30.41
C ASP A 344 7.05 4.25 30.52
N CYS A 345 7.06 4.75 31.75
CA CYS A 345 7.30 6.14 32.10
C CYS A 345 8.55 6.31 32.99
N HIS A 346 9.47 5.33 33.01
CA HIS A 346 10.73 5.46 33.77
C HIS A 346 11.83 6.17 32.97
N SER A 347 11.70 6.23 31.64
CA SER A 347 12.60 6.94 30.73
C SER A 347 12.31 8.45 30.62
N GLU A 348 13.13 9.16 29.86
CA GLU A 348 12.94 10.59 29.56
C GLU A 348 11.67 10.85 28.77
N THR A 349 11.38 9.98 27.80
CA THR A 349 10.14 9.97 27.02
C THR A 349 9.25 8.79 27.43
N VAL A 350 7.95 8.92 27.19
CA VAL A 350 7.01 7.79 27.32
C VAL A 350 7.41 6.75 26.28
N ARG A 351 7.45 5.49 26.68
CA ARG A 351 7.68 4.36 25.77
C ARG A 351 6.49 3.42 25.83
N LEU A 352 6.21 2.74 24.73
CA LEU A 352 5.19 1.70 24.67
C LEU A 352 5.89 0.35 24.53
N HIS A 353 5.61 -0.57 25.44
CA HIS A 353 6.11 -1.92 25.41
C HIS A 353 5.03 -2.87 24.92
N MET A 354 5.23 -3.44 23.75
CA MET A 354 4.29 -4.31 23.04
C MET A 354 4.78 -5.75 23.07
N VAL A 355 3.94 -6.69 23.51
CA VAL A 355 4.29 -8.10 23.68
C VAL A 355 3.29 -8.98 22.96
N TYR A 356 3.80 -9.94 22.19
CA TYR A 356 3.02 -10.98 21.53
C TYR A 356 2.73 -12.14 22.50
N LYS A 357 1.47 -12.34 22.88
CA LYS A 357 1.09 -13.35 23.89
C LYS A 357 0.98 -14.75 23.31
N ASP A 358 0.68 -14.85 22.03
CA ASP A 358 0.48 -16.12 21.34
C ASP A 358 1.74 -16.60 20.60
N ILE A 359 2.93 -16.22 21.07
CA ILE A 359 4.22 -16.68 20.51
C ILE A 359 4.35 -18.21 20.51
N HIS A 360 3.75 -18.88 21.50
CA HIS A 360 3.69 -20.33 21.60
C HIS A 360 2.84 -20.99 20.51
N ASN A 361 1.94 -20.25 19.85
CA ASN A 361 1.12 -20.75 18.74
C ASN A 361 1.85 -20.71 17.40
N VAL A 362 3.03 -20.09 17.32
CA VAL A 362 3.87 -20.15 16.12
C VAL A 362 4.33 -21.59 15.91
N ALA A 363 4.19 -22.11 14.69
CA ALA A 363 4.60 -23.48 14.38
C ALA A 363 6.14 -23.63 14.47
N ARG A 364 6.62 -24.71 15.12
CA ARG A 364 8.05 -24.98 15.39
C ARG A 364 9.02 -24.73 14.24
N ASN A 365 8.63 -25.10 13.03
CA ASN A 365 9.47 -24.99 11.83
C ASN A 365 9.12 -23.77 10.97
N HIS A 366 8.47 -22.76 11.53
CA HIS A 366 8.05 -21.56 10.83
C HIS A 366 8.44 -20.30 11.60
N LEU A 367 8.48 -19.18 10.87
CA LEU A 367 8.57 -17.83 11.42
C LEU A 367 7.31 -17.07 11.09
N ARG A 368 6.79 -16.32 12.04
CA ARG A 368 5.71 -15.37 11.81
C ARG A 368 6.30 -13.97 11.67
N TYR A 369 6.24 -13.41 10.47
CA TYR A 369 6.49 -11.99 10.24
C TYR A 369 5.22 -11.20 10.54
N VAL A 370 5.35 -10.07 11.25
CA VAL A 370 4.25 -9.14 11.52
C VAL A 370 4.75 -7.71 11.34
N CYS A 371 3.96 -6.87 10.67
CA CYS A 371 4.19 -5.44 10.46
C CYS A 371 3.02 -4.63 11.04
N TRP A 372 3.28 -3.50 11.69
CA TRP A 372 2.24 -2.61 12.22
C TRP A 372 2.71 -1.16 12.30
N THR A 373 1.76 -0.24 12.32
CA THR A 373 2.00 1.15 12.69
C THR A 373 1.26 1.45 13.98
N ALA A 374 1.98 2.01 14.97
CA ALA A 374 1.37 2.49 16.20
C ALA A 374 1.19 4.00 16.16
N TYR A 375 0.05 4.46 16.65
CA TYR A 375 -0.36 5.86 16.71
C TYR A 375 -0.72 6.24 18.14
N LEU A 376 -0.37 7.46 18.53
CA LEU A 376 -0.94 8.11 19.71
C LEU A 376 -2.07 9.03 19.27
N MET A 377 -3.23 8.87 19.89
CA MET A 377 -4.38 9.69 19.55
C MET A 377 -4.28 11.03 20.27
N ARG A 378 -4.18 12.11 19.49
CA ARG A 378 -4.06 13.50 19.95
C ARG A 378 -5.38 14.24 19.82
N LEU A 379 -5.83 14.88 20.88
CA LEU A 379 -6.93 15.83 20.81
C LEU A 379 -6.46 17.13 20.13
N HIS A 380 -7.02 17.45 18.98
CA HIS A 380 -6.68 18.68 18.26
C HIS A 380 -7.38 19.88 18.91
N GLY A 381 -6.61 20.76 19.56
CA GLY A 381 -7.11 21.81 20.45
C GLY A 381 -8.05 22.86 19.82
N LYS A 382 -8.13 22.97 18.50
CA LYS A 382 -9.05 23.91 17.82
C LYS A 382 -10.36 23.26 17.32
N SER A 383 -10.35 21.96 17.09
CA SER A 383 -11.47 21.26 16.43
C SER A 383 -12.14 20.22 17.34
N GLY A 384 -11.48 19.82 18.43
CA GLY A 384 -11.99 18.80 19.35
C GLY A 384 -11.98 17.39 18.78
N HIS A 385 -11.44 17.20 17.57
CA HIS A 385 -11.30 15.88 16.95
C HIS A 385 -10.01 15.20 17.42
N MET A 386 -10.06 13.86 17.50
CA MET A 386 -8.89 13.02 17.73
C MET A 386 -8.13 12.82 16.42
N GLU A 387 -6.83 13.07 16.46
CA GLU A 387 -5.90 12.92 15.33
C GLU A 387 -4.89 11.82 15.66
N PRO A 388 -4.74 10.78 14.83
CA PRO A 388 -3.71 9.76 15.03
C PRO A 388 -2.32 10.30 14.65
N VAL A 389 -1.39 10.32 15.60
CA VAL A 389 0.01 10.72 15.39
C VAL A 389 0.89 9.48 15.41
N ALA A 390 1.50 9.14 14.28
CA ALA A 390 2.36 7.96 14.17
C ALA A 390 3.58 8.08 15.08
N LEU A 391 3.99 6.98 15.70
CA LEU A 391 5.21 6.94 16.49
C LEU A 391 6.46 7.07 15.59
N PRO A 392 7.54 7.68 16.10
CA PRO A 392 8.84 7.66 15.43
C PRO A 392 9.29 6.23 15.11
N GLY A 393 9.85 6.03 13.91
CA GLY A 393 10.33 4.72 13.46
C GLY A 393 9.24 3.79 12.89
N ALA A 394 7.98 4.23 12.85
CA ALA A 394 6.94 3.48 12.13
C ALA A 394 7.18 3.45 10.60
N PRO A 395 6.72 2.40 9.90
CA PRO A 395 6.10 1.18 10.46
C PRO A 395 7.13 0.29 11.16
N PHE A 396 6.67 -0.43 12.19
CA PHE A 396 7.45 -1.44 12.89
C PHE A 396 7.20 -2.81 12.27
N SER A 397 8.19 -3.70 12.36
CA SER A 397 8.00 -5.10 11.98
C SER A 397 8.92 -6.03 12.77
N HIS A 398 8.49 -7.27 12.97
CA HIS A 398 9.27 -8.26 13.70
C HIS A 398 9.00 -9.69 13.22
N TYR A 399 9.96 -10.59 13.45
CA TYR A 399 9.86 -12.02 13.19
C TYR A 399 9.76 -12.78 14.51
N TYR A 400 8.77 -13.65 14.62
CA TYR A 400 8.55 -14.49 15.79
C TYR A 400 8.75 -15.95 15.45
N SER A 401 9.64 -16.61 16.19
CA SER A 401 9.74 -18.07 16.29
C SER A 401 8.93 -18.57 17.49
N GLN A 402 8.67 -19.88 17.55
CA GLN A 402 8.05 -20.46 18.73
C GLN A 402 8.98 -20.37 19.93
N GLU A 403 8.56 -19.64 20.96
CA GLU A 403 9.28 -19.50 22.23
C GLU A 403 8.32 -19.61 23.41
N ALA A 404 8.85 -19.72 24.62
CA ALA A 404 8.03 -19.80 25.84
C ALA A 404 7.32 -18.48 26.15
N SER A 405 7.98 -17.36 25.86
CA SER A 405 7.45 -16.01 26.09
C SER A 405 8.17 -15.00 25.21
N ASP A 406 7.45 -14.00 24.73
CA ASP A 406 8.03 -12.85 24.04
C ASP A 406 8.56 -11.82 25.06
N GLU A 407 9.79 -11.36 24.87
CA GLU A 407 10.37 -10.26 25.67
C GLU A 407 9.69 -8.93 25.37
N GLY A 408 9.14 -8.77 24.17
CA GLY A 408 8.44 -7.60 23.71
C GLY A 408 9.33 -6.56 23.05
N ILE A 409 8.67 -5.60 22.40
CA ILE A 409 9.29 -4.52 21.62
C ILE A 409 8.97 -3.20 22.29
N ILE A 410 10.00 -2.38 22.49
CA ILE A 410 9.89 -1.03 23.02
C ILE A 410 9.79 -0.06 21.84
N MET A 411 8.68 0.66 21.77
CA MET A 411 8.46 1.75 20.82
C MET A 411 8.60 3.08 21.56
N GLU A 412 9.49 3.94 21.07
CA GLU A 412 9.70 5.27 21.65
C GLU A 412 8.63 6.25 21.17
N THR A 413 8.33 7.25 22.00
CA THR A 413 7.40 8.33 21.67
C THR A 413 8.11 9.67 21.83
N ASP A 414 7.55 10.73 21.22
CA ASP A 414 8.05 12.11 21.37
C ASP A 414 7.49 12.82 22.61
N ILE A 415 6.81 12.11 23.51
CA ILE A 415 6.19 12.69 24.71
C ILE A 415 7.17 12.60 25.88
N ALA A 416 7.58 13.74 26.44
CA ALA A 416 8.48 13.77 27.60
C ALA A 416 7.73 13.43 28.90
N VAL A 417 8.35 12.63 29.77
CA VAL A 417 7.79 12.23 31.09
C VAL A 417 8.03 13.30 32.16
N LYS A 418 9.22 13.89 32.16
CA LYS A 418 9.66 14.91 33.12
C LYS A 418 9.70 16.29 32.47
N GLU A 419 9.38 17.31 33.26
CA GLU A 419 9.69 18.70 32.91
C GLU A 419 11.19 18.88 33.03
N ASN A 420 11.85 19.45 32.02
CA ASN A 420 13.28 19.72 32.10
C ASN A 420 13.47 21.02 32.89
N GLU A 421 13.46 20.90 34.24
CA GLU A 421 13.58 22.03 35.16
C GLU A 421 14.85 22.86 34.90
N GLU A 422 15.94 22.22 34.47
CA GLU A 422 17.20 22.91 34.15
C GLU A 422 17.04 23.83 32.92
N LEU A 423 16.48 23.33 31.82
CA LEU A 423 16.18 24.17 30.65
C LEU A 423 15.12 25.23 30.99
N HIS A 424 14.09 24.89 31.76
CA HIS A 424 13.08 25.84 32.19
C HIS A 424 13.70 26.98 33.02
N ASN A 425 14.58 26.67 33.96
CA ASN A 425 15.25 27.65 34.82
C ASN A 425 16.25 28.52 34.05
N VAL A 426 17.00 27.93 33.12
CA VAL A 426 17.92 28.66 32.23
C VAL A 426 17.15 29.63 31.33
N TYR A 427 16.08 29.18 30.67
CA TYR A 427 15.29 30.04 29.77
C TYR A 427 14.29 30.96 30.48
N SER A 428 14.00 30.73 31.77
CA SER A 428 13.19 31.62 32.61
C SER A 428 14.00 32.68 33.33
N SER A 429 15.35 32.62 33.26
CA SER A 429 16.23 33.64 33.81
C SER A 429 15.99 35.00 33.15
N PRO A 430 15.71 36.08 33.91
CA PRO A 430 15.49 37.43 33.37
C PRO A 430 16.67 37.93 32.51
N ASN A 431 17.89 37.49 32.83
CA ASN A 431 19.10 37.85 32.10
C ASN A 431 19.15 37.18 30.72
N ILE A 432 18.80 35.89 30.64
CA ILE A 432 18.72 35.16 29.36
C ILE A 432 17.55 35.67 28.51
N ILE A 433 16.41 35.97 29.11
CA ILE A 433 15.27 36.59 28.42
C ILE A 433 15.64 37.97 27.83
N ARG A 434 16.35 38.81 28.61
CA ARG A 434 16.86 40.10 28.12
C ARG A 434 17.87 39.91 26.98
N MET A 435 18.73 38.91 27.09
CA MET A 435 19.76 38.59 26.10
C MET A 435 19.17 38.06 24.77
N ILE A 436 18.11 37.26 24.82
CA ILE A 436 17.33 36.77 23.66
C ILE A 436 16.52 37.91 22.99
N LYS A 437 15.97 38.84 23.78
CA LYS A 437 15.21 40.01 23.29
C LYS A 437 16.12 41.10 22.70
N SER A 438 17.35 41.21 23.20
CA SER A 438 18.43 41.95 22.58
C SER A 438 18.79 41.28 21.25
N ARG A 439 18.95 42.05 20.16
CA ARG A 439 19.10 41.56 18.76
C ARG A 439 20.28 40.58 18.51
N ARG A 440 21.05 40.20 19.53
CA ARG A 440 22.26 39.35 19.47
C ARG A 440 22.00 37.84 19.39
N MET A 441 20.83 37.34 19.81
CA MET A 441 20.57 35.89 19.96
C MET A 441 19.17 35.49 19.42
N ARG A 442 18.73 36.10 18.31
CA ARG A 442 17.40 35.82 17.73
C ARG A 442 17.25 34.38 17.22
N TRP A 443 18.34 33.76 16.80
CA TRP A 443 18.41 32.36 16.38
C TRP A 443 18.25 31.40 17.59
N GLU A 444 18.90 31.69 18.72
CA GLU A 444 18.68 30.94 19.97
C GLU A 444 17.26 31.10 20.52
N GLY A 445 16.63 32.28 20.37
CA GLY A 445 15.22 32.47 20.70
C GLY A 445 14.24 31.69 19.80
N HIS A 446 14.70 31.19 18.66
CA HIS A 446 13.98 30.24 17.79
C HIS A 446 14.27 28.79 18.22
N VAL A 447 15.53 28.46 18.54
CA VAL A 447 15.97 27.15 19.07
C VAL A 447 15.35 26.85 20.44
N ALA A 448 15.27 27.82 21.37
CA ALA A 448 14.58 27.69 22.66
C ALA A 448 13.07 27.51 22.51
N ARG A 449 12.48 28.04 21.42
CA ARG A 449 11.07 27.79 21.04
C ARG A 449 10.89 26.42 20.39
N MET A 450 11.94 25.85 19.80
CA MET A 450 11.98 24.45 19.39
C MET A 450 12.17 23.52 20.61
N GLY A 451 12.97 23.90 21.61
CA GLY A 451 13.11 23.17 22.88
C GLY A 451 11.85 23.16 23.75
N ARG A 452 11.03 24.23 23.70
CA ARG A 452 9.68 24.27 24.31
C ARG A 452 8.61 23.45 23.56
N ARG A 453 8.94 22.76 22.46
CA ARG A 453 8.02 21.84 21.78
C ARG A 453 8.16 20.38 22.24
N GLY A 454 8.94 20.11 23.29
CA GLY A 454 8.79 18.86 24.02
C GLY A 454 7.47 18.92 24.79
N MET A 455 6.45 18.18 24.34
CA MET A 455 5.17 18.17 25.04
C MET A 455 5.29 17.26 26.25
N HIS A 456 4.96 17.78 27.43
CA HIS A 456 5.15 17.06 28.68
C HIS A 456 3.88 16.32 29.08
N MET A 457 4.02 15.04 29.41
CA MET A 457 2.91 14.18 29.84
C MET A 457 2.18 14.73 31.07
N ARG A 458 2.89 15.42 31.97
CA ARG A 458 2.33 16.00 33.21
C ARG A 458 1.77 17.41 33.05
N GLU A 459 1.82 17.97 31.84
CA GLU A 459 1.27 19.31 31.58
C GLU A 459 -0.26 19.29 31.67
N PRO A 460 -0.90 20.22 32.41
CA PRO A 460 -2.34 20.33 32.45
C PRO A 460 -2.92 20.54 31.04
N GLY A 461 -3.83 19.66 30.62
CA GLY A 461 -4.42 19.72 29.28
C GLY A 461 -3.57 19.10 28.18
N CYS A 462 -2.62 18.20 28.52
CA CYS A 462 -1.90 17.40 27.53
C CYS A 462 -2.88 16.76 26.53
N PRO A 463 -2.77 17.05 25.23
CA PRO A 463 -3.75 16.63 24.24
C PRO A 463 -3.71 15.11 23.97
N TYR A 464 -2.70 14.40 24.45
CA TYR A 464 -2.64 12.94 24.35
C TYR A 464 -3.32 12.22 25.53
N LEU A 465 -3.64 12.95 26.61
CA LEU A 465 -4.29 12.38 27.78
C LEU A 465 -5.81 12.53 27.69
N THR A 466 -6.48 11.43 27.98
CA THR A 466 -7.91 11.43 28.27
C THR A 466 -8.20 12.11 29.61
N ASP A 467 -9.46 12.44 29.88
CA ASP A 467 -9.93 12.96 31.17
C ASP A 467 -9.56 12.06 32.37
N LYS A 468 -9.28 10.78 32.11
CA LYS A 468 -8.85 9.77 33.10
C LYS A 468 -7.33 9.66 33.24
N GLY A 469 -6.54 10.49 32.55
CA GLY A 469 -5.07 10.41 32.54
C GLY A 469 -4.51 9.19 31.81
N GLN A 470 -5.26 8.61 30.87
CA GLN A 470 -4.82 7.49 30.03
C GLN A 470 -4.40 7.98 28.65
N LEU A 471 -3.39 7.34 28.07
CA LEU A 471 -2.99 7.51 26.66
C LEU A 471 -3.82 6.55 25.80
N ARG A 472 -4.35 7.05 24.69
CA ARG A 472 -5.00 6.20 23.69
C ARG A 472 -4.00 5.85 22.60
N VAL A 473 -3.75 4.55 22.46
CA VAL A 473 -2.87 3.97 21.45
C VAL A 473 -3.75 3.28 20.43
N GLN A 474 -3.56 3.60 19.16
CA GLN A 474 -4.17 2.88 18.06
C GLN A 474 -3.07 2.12 17.31
N VAL A 475 -3.29 0.84 17.05
CA VAL A 475 -2.40 -0.02 16.27
C VAL A 475 -3.08 -0.37 14.96
N GLU A 476 -2.44 -0.02 13.86
CA GLU A 476 -2.82 -0.39 12.51
C GLU A 476 -1.99 -1.59 12.06
N TRP A 477 -2.66 -2.74 11.91
CA TRP A 477 -2.00 -3.99 11.53
C TRP A 477 -1.78 -4.04 10.02
N GLY A 478 -0.52 -4.22 9.63
CA GLY A 478 -0.07 -4.34 8.25
C GLY A 478 0.10 -5.79 7.81
N GLU A 479 1.17 -6.07 7.07
CA GLU A 479 1.43 -7.39 6.52
C GLU A 479 1.78 -8.43 7.61
N CYS A 480 1.29 -9.66 7.41
CA CYS A 480 1.66 -10.81 8.22
C CYS A 480 1.89 -12.04 7.33
N TYR A 481 2.99 -12.77 7.57
CA TYR A 481 3.34 -13.97 6.83
C TYR A 481 3.80 -15.08 7.75
N LEU A 482 3.39 -16.31 7.44
CA LEU A 482 3.96 -17.51 8.02
C LEU A 482 4.99 -18.10 7.04
N LEU A 483 6.27 -17.96 7.38
CA LEU A 483 7.41 -18.33 6.56
C LEU A 483 7.92 -19.70 6.99
N PHE A 484 8.29 -20.54 6.02
CA PHE A 484 8.91 -21.83 6.26
C PHE A 484 10.35 -21.67 6.76
N GLN A 485 10.76 -22.58 7.65
CA GLN A 485 12.04 -22.66 8.34
C GLN A 485 12.24 -21.58 9.42
N ALA A 486 12.36 -22.04 10.67
CA ALA A 486 12.45 -21.21 11.87
C ALA A 486 13.79 -20.46 12.04
N THR A 487 14.85 -20.87 11.33
CA THR A 487 16.16 -20.23 11.47
C THR A 487 16.15 -18.88 10.75
N TYR A 488 16.24 -17.79 11.49
CA TYR A 488 16.39 -16.44 10.93
C TYR A 488 17.49 -15.70 11.67
N HIS A 489 18.31 -14.99 10.90
CA HIS A 489 19.28 -14.05 11.45
C HIS A 489 18.91 -12.65 11.00
N LYS A 490 19.07 -11.64 11.87
CA LYS A 490 18.79 -10.22 11.53
C LYS A 490 19.55 -9.70 10.30
N TYR A 491 20.61 -10.39 9.87
CA TYR A 491 21.39 -10.04 8.67
C TYR A 491 20.82 -10.66 7.41
N ASP A 492 19.93 -11.65 7.51
CA ASP A 492 19.27 -12.26 6.36
C ASP A 492 18.57 -11.22 5.49
N ASP A 493 17.85 -10.29 6.12
CA ASP A 493 17.11 -9.24 5.42
C ASP A 493 18.04 -8.22 4.79
N VAL A 494 19.10 -7.81 5.49
CA VAL A 494 20.12 -6.91 4.94
C VAL A 494 20.77 -7.54 3.71
N CYS A 495 21.19 -8.80 3.82
CA CYS A 495 21.79 -9.54 2.71
C CYS A 495 20.82 -9.66 1.53
N ARG A 496 19.53 -9.96 1.76
CA ARG A 496 18.54 -10.06 0.68
C ARG A 496 18.28 -8.73 0.01
N ILE A 497 18.08 -7.66 0.78
CA ILE A 497 17.82 -6.33 0.25
C ILE A 497 19.03 -5.86 -0.56
N HIS A 498 20.24 -5.99 -0.02
CA HIS A 498 21.46 -5.64 -0.75
C HIS A 498 21.66 -6.51 -2.00
N ASN A 499 21.46 -7.82 -1.92
CA ASN A 499 21.57 -8.70 -3.10
C ASN A 499 20.53 -8.35 -4.16
N TYR A 500 19.30 -8.00 -3.77
CA TYR A 500 18.30 -7.54 -4.72
C TYR A 500 18.71 -6.22 -5.37
N GLN A 501 19.14 -5.23 -4.58
CA GLN A 501 19.60 -3.94 -5.08
C GLN A 501 20.79 -4.10 -6.03
N MET A 502 21.80 -4.88 -5.63
CA MET A 502 22.98 -5.16 -6.44
C MET A 502 22.62 -5.86 -7.75
N ARG A 503 21.79 -6.92 -7.72
CA ARG A 503 21.34 -7.61 -8.94
C ARG A 503 20.61 -6.67 -9.89
N ARG A 504 19.77 -5.78 -9.35
CA ARG A 504 19.04 -4.78 -10.14
C ARG A 504 19.99 -3.76 -10.76
N GLU A 505 20.94 -3.22 -9.99
CA GLU A 505 21.93 -2.26 -10.48
C GLU A 505 22.83 -2.86 -11.56
N ILE A 506 23.34 -4.08 -11.35
CA ILE A 506 24.12 -4.81 -12.36
C ILE A 506 23.31 -5.01 -13.63
N GLY A 507 22.04 -5.41 -13.52
CA GLY A 507 21.17 -5.59 -14.69
C GLY A 507 20.93 -4.29 -15.46
N VAL A 508 20.78 -3.15 -14.77
CA VAL A 508 20.66 -1.84 -15.40
C VAL A 508 21.95 -1.46 -16.13
N LEU A 509 23.10 -1.64 -15.48
CA LEU A 509 24.42 -1.34 -16.07
C LEU A 509 24.69 -2.21 -17.30
N GLN A 510 24.34 -3.49 -17.26
CA GLN A 510 24.49 -4.39 -18.39
C GLN A 510 23.59 -3.98 -19.58
N ALA A 511 22.34 -3.58 -19.32
CA ALA A 511 21.43 -3.11 -20.35
C ALA A 511 21.91 -1.78 -20.98
N GLU A 512 22.45 -0.88 -20.18
CA GLU A 512 23.05 0.37 -20.65
C GLU A 512 24.29 0.10 -21.51
N ASN A 513 25.19 -0.78 -21.05
CA ASN A 513 26.39 -1.15 -21.80
C ASN A 513 26.02 -1.77 -23.16
N TYR A 514 25.06 -2.69 -23.19
CA TYR A 514 24.54 -3.25 -24.44
C TYR A 514 23.92 -2.18 -25.36
N GLY A 515 23.20 -1.21 -24.78
CA GLY A 515 22.66 -0.07 -25.52
C GLY A 515 23.75 0.80 -26.15
N LEU A 516 24.82 1.07 -25.41
CA LEU A 516 25.99 1.82 -25.89
C LEU A 516 26.74 1.07 -26.98
N GLU A 517 26.96 -0.24 -26.83
CA GLU A 517 27.58 -1.09 -27.85
C GLU A 517 26.80 -1.05 -29.17
N ARG A 518 25.47 -1.09 -29.12
CA ARG A 518 24.62 -0.95 -30.32
C ARG A 518 24.74 0.42 -30.97
N GLN A 519 24.81 1.49 -30.18
CA GLN A 519 25.02 2.84 -30.70
C GLN A 519 26.39 2.97 -31.35
N LEU A 520 27.43 2.43 -30.71
CA LEU A 520 28.80 2.43 -31.20
C LEU A 520 28.90 1.67 -32.53
N PHE A 521 28.29 0.50 -32.61
CA PHE A 521 28.19 -0.28 -33.85
C PHE A 521 27.44 0.49 -34.96
N SER A 522 26.32 1.13 -34.62
CA SER A 522 25.56 1.96 -35.57
C SER A 522 26.38 3.15 -36.07
N TYR A 523 27.13 3.80 -35.19
CA TYR A 523 28.00 4.93 -35.53
C TYR A 523 29.16 4.50 -36.43
N GLN A 524 29.85 3.40 -36.09
CA GLN A 524 30.89 2.81 -36.93
C GLN A 524 30.36 2.45 -38.33
N LYS A 525 29.17 1.85 -38.41
CA LYS A 525 28.50 1.58 -39.69
C LYS A 525 28.27 2.87 -40.48
N SER A 526 27.77 3.93 -39.83
CA SER A 526 27.54 5.23 -40.49
C SER A 526 28.82 5.87 -41.04
N ILE A 527 29.93 5.78 -40.28
CA ILE A 527 31.26 6.24 -40.70
C ILE A 527 31.72 5.45 -41.92
N ALA A 528 31.60 4.12 -41.90
CA ALA A 528 31.98 3.28 -43.02
C ALA A 528 31.18 3.62 -44.30
N TYR A 529 29.87 3.87 -44.18
CA TYR A 529 29.05 4.35 -45.32
C TYR A 529 29.50 5.73 -45.83
N ALA A 530 29.81 6.67 -44.94
CA ALA A 530 30.29 7.99 -45.34
C ALA A 530 31.63 7.91 -46.09
N HIS A 531 32.57 7.08 -45.62
CA HIS A 531 33.85 6.86 -46.31
C HIS A 531 33.68 6.14 -47.66
N SER A 532 32.73 5.20 -47.78
CA SER A 532 32.46 4.53 -49.06
C SER A 532 31.86 5.45 -50.14
N ARG A 533 31.18 6.54 -49.73
CA ARG A 533 30.69 7.58 -50.65
C ARG A 533 31.76 8.60 -51.05
N GLY A 534 32.80 8.77 -50.23
CA GLY A 534 33.94 9.65 -50.53
C GLY A 534 34.93 9.11 -51.55
N THR A 535 34.79 7.85 -51.99
CA THR A 535 35.67 7.21 -52.97
C THR A 535 35.11 7.14 -54.41
N TYR A 536 33.96 7.78 -54.68
CA TYR A 536 33.44 7.94 -56.04
C TYR A 536 33.22 9.43 -56.35
N SER A 537 34.32 10.16 -56.53
CA SER A 537 34.30 11.46 -57.21
C SER A 537 35.66 11.76 -57.80
N ASP A 538 35.86 11.34 -59.06
CA ASP A 538 36.40 12.19 -60.13
C ASP A 538 36.52 11.36 -61.42
N ASP A 539 35.57 11.55 -62.34
CA ASP A 539 35.90 11.62 -63.77
C ASP A 539 34.85 12.48 -64.51
N PRO A 540 35.25 13.36 -65.44
CA PRO A 540 34.42 14.44 -65.93
C PRO A 540 33.49 14.00 -67.06
N ALA A 541 32.29 14.56 -67.05
CA ALA A 541 31.27 14.37 -68.08
C ALA A 541 31.77 14.78 -69.48
N THR A 542 31.45 13.95 -70.48
CA THR A 542 31.28 14.38 -71.88
C THR A 542 29.78 14.35 -72.21
N PRO A 543 29.24 15.33 -72.96
CA PRO A 543 27.80 15.53 -73.13
C PRO A 543 27.28 14.83 -74.39
N ASP A 544 26.05 14.32 -74.30
CA ASP A 544 25.07 13.99 -75.37
C ASP A 544 24.22 12.83 -74.84
N GLY A 545 22.90 12.76 -74.87
CA GLY A 545 21.83 13.57 -75.43
C GLY A 545 20.58 12.67 -75.46
N ARG A 546 19.40 13.29 -75.34
CA ARG A 546 18.04 12.79 -75.66
C ARG A 546 17.28 11.89 -74.66
N CYS A 547 16.12 12.43 -74.29
CA CYS A 547 14.83 11.83 -73.94
C CYS A 547 14.47 10.65 -74.90
N GLU A 548 13.69 9.64 -74.56
CA GLU A 548 12.30 9.57 -74.06
C GLU A 548 12.01 8.14 -73.52
N ASP A 549 10.77 7.93 -73.02
CA ASP A 549 10.10 6.65 -72.72
C ASP A 549 10.50 5.97 -71.39
N ASP A 550 9.62 5.39 -70.57
CA ASP A 550 8.19 5.14 -70.66
C ASP A 550 7.63 4.90 -69.23
N ASP A 551 6.31 4.92 -69.17
CA ASP A 551 5.38 4.72 -68.06
C ASP A 551 5.53 3.37 -67.30
N ASP A 552 4.83 3.26 -66.16
CA ASP A 552 4.51 2.07 -65.35
C ASP A 552 5.16 1.96 -63.95
N GLY A 553 4.46 2.51 -62.95
CA GLY A 553 4.29 1.84 -61.65
C GLY A 553 3.05 0.93 -61.69
N PRO A 554 2.68 0.17 -60.63
CA PRO A 554 3.21 0.12 -59.26
C PRO A 554 3.57 -1.33 -58.83
N TYR A 555 4.16 -1.54 -57.65
CA TYR A 555 3.92 -2.70 -56.75
C TYR A 555 4.96 -2.66 -55.62
N PHE A 556 4.57 -2.15 -54.45
CA PHE A 556 5.27 -2.43 -53.19
C PHE A 556 4.69 -3.74 -52.64
N GLU A 557 5.34 -4.86 -52.97
CA GLU A 557 5.21 -6.12 -52.24
C GLU A 557 6.41 -6.21 -51.28
N GLU A 558 6.15 -6.25 -49.98
CA GLU A 558 7.11 -6.78 -49.00
C GLU A 558 7.37 -8.26 -49.28
N PRO A 559 8.62 -8.73 -49.13
CA PRO A 559 8.82 -10.11 -48.70
C PRO A 559 9.69 -10.20 -47.44
N ALA A 560 9.04 -10.71 -46.40
CA ALA A 560 9.46 -11.88 -45.63
C ALA A 560 10.92 -11.96 -45.15
N TYR A 561 11.08 -11.74 -43.85
CA TYR A 561 12.22 -12.24 -43.09
C TYR A 561 12.28 -13.77 -43.14
N SER A 562 13.23 -14.31 -43.91
CA SER A 562 13.67 -15.70 -43.79
C SER A 562 14.73 -15.81 -42.70
N LEU A 563 14.45 -16.70 -41.74
CA LEU A 563 15.42 -17.26 -40.81
C LEU A 563 16.57 -17.91 -41.57
N GLY A 564 17.80 -17.61 -41.14
CA GLY A 564 19.01 -18.32 -41.55
C GLY A 564 20.24 -17.45 -41.42
N ASP A 565 20.84 -17.38 -40.24
CA ASP A 565 22.07 -18.12 -39.93
C ASP A 565 22.58 -17.71 -38.54
N ARG A 566 22.65 -18.67 -37.63
CA ARG A 566 23.30 -18.50 -36.33
C ARG A 566 24.77 -18.84 -36.53
N SER A 567 25.59 -17.84 -36.83
CA SER A 567 27.03 -17.96 -36.60
C SER A 567 27.33 -17.66 -35.14
N LEU A 568 27.74 -18.72 -34.45
CA LEU A 568 28.42 -18.69 -33.15
C LEU A 568 29.65 -17.78 -33.26
N SER A 569 29.72 -16.74 -32.42
CA SER A 569 30.98 -16.11 -32.05
C SER A 569 31.14 -16.29 -30.55
N THR A 570 31.73 -17.42 -30.17
CA THR A 570 32.52 -17.54 -28.96
C THR A 570 33.74 -16.63 -29.12
N ASP A 571 33.93 -15.71 -28.18
CA ASP A 571 35.21 -15.43 -27.52
C ASP A 571 35.16 -14.05 -26.87
N THR A 572 35.17 -14.07 -25.54
CA THR A 572 35.78 -13.00 -24.74
C THR A 572 36.11 -13.60 -23.38
N GLU A 573 37.20 -14.35 -23.38
CA GLU A 573 38.02 -14.59 -22.20
C GLU A 573 38.52 -13.23 -21.69
N TYR A 574 38.29 -12.92 -20.42
CA TYR A 574 39.20 -12.05 -19.67
C TYR A 574 39.31 -12.54 -18.22
N ALA A 575 40.58 -12.69 -17.83
CA ALA A 575 41.09 -13.13 -16.54
C ALA A 575 40.76 -12.19 -15.38
#